data_AF-A0A3P7QAT0-F1
#
_entry.id   AF-A0A3P7QAT0-F1
#
_cell.length_a   1.000
_cell.length_b   1.000
_cell.length_c   1.000
_cell.angle_alpha   90.00
_cell.angle_beta   90.00
_cell.angle_gamma   90.00
#
_symmetry.space_group_name_H-M   'P 1'
#
loop_
_entity.id
_entity.type
_entity.pdbx_description
1 polymer ?
#
loop_
_entity_poly.entity_id
_entity_poly.type
_entity_poly.pdbx_seq_one_letter_code
_entity_poly.pdbx_strand_id
1 'polypeptide(L)'
;MKFFSEKNQRECTEAARSLHTAAEQLETFVDNPQFAAVPAKISTSGAAAQQPVLVSGREMLDASCEMIMTAKQLALSPTDASTWQRLADNSKVVSESIKRLVASIRDQAPGQVRVNIFCVNSECSL
;
A
#
# COMPACT_ATOMS: atom_id res chain seq x y z
N MET A 1 -42.55 19.94 23.46
CA MET A 1 -42.18 19.62 22.08
C MET A 1 -42.15 20.93 21.28
N LYS A 2 -41.01 21.64 21.25
CA LYS A 2 -40.83 22.90 20.50
C LYS A 2 -39.72 22.67 19.48
N PHE A 3 -40.00 21.95 18.39
CA PHE A 3 -38.92 21.53 17.48
C PHE A 3 -39.04 22.00 16.03
N PHE A 4 -40.16 22.60 15.62
CA PHE A 4 -40.27 23.21 14.30
C PHE A 4 -40.92 24.60 14.42
N SER A 5 -40.10 25.62 14.24
CA SER A 5 -40.51 27.02 14.13
C SER A 5 -39.83 27.59 12.89
N GLU A 6 -40.51 28.47 12.16
CA GLU A 6 -39.94 29.16 11.00
C GLU A 6 -38.60 29.83 11.34
N LYS A 7 -38.43 30.29 12.58
CA LYS A 7 -37.17 30.87 13.07
C LYS A 7 -36.03 29.83 13.04
N ASN A 8 -36.23 28.66 13.62
CA ASN A 8 -35.21 27.60 13.65
C ASN A 8 -34.90 27.08 12.24
N GLN A 9 -35.91 27.04 11.35
CA GLN A 9 -35.72 26.65 9.96
C GLN A 9 -34.89 27.68 9.19
N ARG A 10 -35.14 28.98 9.41
CA ARG A 10 -34.34 30.07 8.83
C ARG A 10 -32.89 30.03 9.33
N GLU A 11 -32.69 29.91 10.64
CA GLU A 11 -31.35 29.81 11.24
C GLU A 11 -30.57 28.61 10.69
N CYS A 12 -31.22 27.44 10.58
CA CYS A 12 -30.62 26.24 9.99
C CYS A 12 -30.26 26.45 8.51
N THR A 13 -31.13 27.12 7.74
CA THR A 13 -30.90 27.43 6.33
C THR A 13 -29.71 28.39 6.13
N GLU A 14 -29.60 29.40 6.98
CA GLU A 14 -28.49 30.36 6.95
C GLU A 14 -27.15 29.73 7.37
N ALA A 15 -27.18 28.87 8.39
CA ALA A 15 -26.01 28.10 8.81
C ALA A 15 -25.55 27.14 7.70
N ALA A 16 -26.49 26.43 7.06
CA ALA A 16 -26.19 25.53 5.95
C ALA A 16 -25.60 26.28 4.74
N ARG A 17 -26.11 27.47 4.43
CA ARG A 17 -25.55 28.32 3.37
C ARG A 17 -24.12 28.75 3.68
N SER A 18 -23.86 29.19 4.92
CA SER A 18 -22.52 29.57 5.35
C SER A 18 -21.53 28.39 5.27
N LEU A 19 -21.97 27.19 5.66
CA LEU A 19 -21.17 25.98 5.55
C LEU A 19 -20.87 25.62 4.09
N HIS A 20 -21.86 25.71 3.20
CA HIS A 20 -21.69 25.46 1.78
C HIS A 20 -20.65 26.40 1.17
N THR A 21 -20.76 27.70 1.45
CA THR A 21 -19.79 28.69 0.96
C THR A 21 -18.38 28.41 1.47
N ALA A 22 -18.23 28.01 2.74
CA ALA A 22 -16.93 27.63 3.27
C ALA A 22 -16.36 26.36 2.58
N ALA A 23 -17.23 25.40 2.23
CA ALA A 23 -16.83 24.20 1.49
C ALA A 23 -16.39 24.54 0.06
N GLU A 24 -17.11 25.41 -0.65
CA GLU A 24 -16.73 25.88 -2.01
C GLU A 24 -15.41 26.65 -1.99
N GLN A 25 -15.19 27.46 -0.96
CA GLN A 25 -13.92 28.16 -0.76
C GLN A 25 -12.77 27.19 -0.52
N LEU A 26 -13.01 26.13 0.28
CA LEU A 26 -12.03 25.08 0.50
C LEU A 26 -11.75 24.30 -0.80
N GLU A 27 -12.77 23.94 -1.56
CA GLU A 27 -12.64 23.27 -2.86
C GLU A 27 -11.79 24.10 -3.83
N THR A 28 -12.12 25.38 -3.97
CA THR A 28 -11.34 26.33 -4.78
C THR A 28 -9.90 26.44 -4.31
N PHE A 29 -9.68 26.41 -2.99
CA PHE A 29 -8.33 26.45 -2.42
C PHE A 29 -7.53 25.19 -2.73
N VAL A 30 -8.10 24.00 -2.56
CA VAL A 30 -7.40 22.72 -2.80
C VAL A 30 -7.17 22.45 -4.29
N ASP A 31 -8.02 22.99 -5.17
CA ASP A 31 -7.86 22.92 -6.63
C ASP A 31 -6.72 23.80 -7.17
N ASN A 32 -6.10 24.61 -6.31
CA ASN A 32 -4.92 25.37 -6.70
C ASN A 32 -3.81 24.41 -7.17
N PRO A 33 -3.28 24.57 -8.41
CA PRO A 33 -2.24 23.71 -8.97
C PRO A 33 -0.96 23.61 -8.13
N GLN A 34 -0.72 24.56 -7.22
CA GLN A 34 0.41 24.49 -6.27
C GLN A 34 0.26 23.34 -5.26
N PHE A 35 -0.95 22.86 -5.02
CA PHE A 35 -1.24 21.68 -4.18
C PHE A 35 -1.42 20.40 -5.01
N ALA A 36 -1.41 20.50 -6.34
CA ALA A 36 -1.51 19.33 -7.19
C ALA A 36 -0.30 18.41 -6.97
N ALA A 37 -0.57 17.11 -6.91
CA ALA A 37 0.49 16.11 -6.83
C ALA A 37 1.36 16.17 -8.10
N VAL A 38 2.67 16.35 -7.91
CA VAL A 38 3.65 16.28 -9.00
C VAL A 38 4.21 14.86 -9.05
N PRO A 39 4.00 14.10 -10.15
CA PRO A 39 4.55 12.77 -10.28
C PRO A 39 6.08 12.77 -10.20
N ALA A 40 6.65 11.76 -9.53
CA ALA A 40 8.09 11.58 -9.48
C ALA A 40 8.65 11.25 -10.87
N LYS A 41 9.79 11.86 -11.22
CA LYS A 41 10.55 11.50 -12.42
C LYS A 41 11.55 10.40 -12.06
N ILE A 42 11.24 9.17 -12.45
CA ILE A 42 12.08 8.00 -12.15
C ILE A 42 12.92 7.68 -13.39
N SER A 43 14.24 7.56 -13.23
CA SER A 43 15.14 7.15 -14.31
C SER A 43 14.98 5.67 -14.64
N THR A 44 15.45 5.23 -15.81
CA THR A 44 15.44 3.81 -16.19
C THR A 44 16.17 2.93 -15.17
N SER A 45 17.33 3.37 -14.70
CA SER A 45 18.09 2.69 -13.64
C SER A 45 17.34 2.66 -12.30
N GLY A 46 16.71 3.78 -11.91
CA GLY A 46 15.88 3.82 -10.70
C GLY A 46 14.67 2.88 -10.77
N ALA A 47 14.00 2.81 -11.93
CA ALA A 47 12.90 1.89 -12.16
C ALA A 47 13.35 0.42 -12.12
N ALA A 48 14.53 0.11 -12.68
CA ALA A 48 15.13 -1.22 -12.62
C ALA A 48 15.49 -1.62 -11.17
N ALA A 49 16.05 -0.71 -10.38
CA ALA A 49 16.38 -0.93 -8.97
C ALA A 49 15.14 -1.21 -8.10
N GLN A 50 13.96 -0.69 -8.48
CA GLN A 50 12.70 -0.96 -7.79
C GLN A 50 12.10 -2.33 -8.13
N GLN A 51 12.45 -2.93 -9.29
CA GLN A 51 11.82 -4.17 -9.77
C GLN A 51 11.85 -5.32 -8.75
N PRO A 52 12.97 -5.62 -8.06
CA PRO A 52 13.01 -6.73 -7.10
C PRO A 52 11.99 -6.56 -5.97
N VAL A 53 11.81 -5.33 -5.47
CA VAL A 53 10.84 -5.00 -4.41
C VAL A 53 9.40 -5.13 -4.94
N LEU A 54 9.14 -4.61 -6.14
CA LEU A 54 7.80 -4.67 -6.74
C LEU A 54 7.38 -6.12 -7.06
N VAL A 55 8.28 -6.90 -7.65
CA VAL A 55 8.03 -8.30 -8.01
C VAL A 55 7.80 -9.13 -6.76
N SER A 56 8.70 -9.08 -5.77
CA SER A 56 8.54 -9.84 -4.52
C SER A 56 7.31 -9.42 -3.74
N GLY A 57 6.95 -8.13 -3.76
CA GLY A 57 5.71 -7.61 -3.16
C GLY A 57 4.47 -8.16 -3.84
N ARG A 58 4.46 -8.21 -5.18
CA ARG A 58 3.35 -8.80 -5.94
C ARG A 58 3.21 -10.30 -5.67
N GLU A 59 4.31 -11.05 -5.69
CA GLU A 59 4.29 -12.48 -5.39
C GLU A 59 3.80 -12.77 -3.96
N MET A 60 4.15 -11.93 -2.99
CA MET A 60 3.63 -12.04 -1.62
C MET A 60 2.12 -11.84 -1.57
N LEU A 61 1.58 -10.83 -2.27
CA LEU A 61 0.15 -10.57 -2.33
C LEU A 61 -0.61 -11.70 -3.02
N ASP A 62 -0.11 -12.16 -4.17
CA ASP A 62 -0.70 -13.27 -4.93
C ASP A 62 -0.75 -14.55 -4.07
N ALA A 63 0.35 -14.91 -3.42
CA ALA A 63 0.40 -16.08 -2.53
C ALA A 63 -0.54 -15.95 -1.33
N SER A 64 -0.68 -14.75 -0.77
CA SER A 64 -1.58 -14.49 0.36
C SER A 64 -3.05 -14.64 -0.07
N CYS A 65 -3.40 -14.17 -1.27
CA CYS A 65 -4.73 -14.36 -1.84
C CYS A 65 -5.07 -15.85 -1.99
N GLU A 66 -4.16 -16.64 -2.57
CA GLU A 66 -4.34 -18.09 -2.73
C GLU A 66 -4.49 -18.82 -1.39
N MET A 67 -3.73 -18.42 -0.37
CA MET A 67 -3.88 -18.93 1.00
C MET A 67 -5.28 -18.64 1.56
N ILE A 68 -5.77 -17.40 1.41
CA ILE A 68 -7.11 -17.00 1.87
C ILE A 68 -8.21 -17.78 1.12
N MET A 69 -8.08 -17.97 -0.19
CA MET A 69 -9.04 -18.74 -0.98
C MET A 69 -9.07 -20.22 -0.58
N THR A 70 -7.90 -20.79 -0.29
CA THR A 70 -7.79 -22.17 0.23
C THR A 70 -8.38 -22.30 1.63
N ALA A 71 -8.16 -21.32 2.51
CA ALA A 71 -8.77 -21.28 3.84
C ALA A 71 -10.30 -21.16 3.76
N LYS A 72 -10.82 -20.36 2.81
CA LYS A 72 -12.27 -20.26 2.56
C LYS A 72 -12.87 -21.60 2.15
N GLN A 73 -12.17 -22.39 1.33
CA GLN A 73 -12.63 -23.74 0.97
C GLN A 73 -12.65 -24.67 2.19
N LEU A 74 -11.63 -24.62 3.05
CA LEU A 74 -11.62 -25.39 4.30
C LEU A 74 -12.73 -25.00 5.26
N ALA A 75 -13.12 -23.73 5.31
CA ALA A 75 -14.25 -23.31 6.13
C ALA A 75 -15.57 -23.99 5.71
N LEU A 76 -15.71 -24.37 4.43
CA LEU A 76 -16.85 -25.11 3.91
C LEU A 76 -16.68 -26.64 4.04
N SER A 77 -15.45 -27.13 4.15
CA SER A 77 -15.12 -28.56 4.15
C SER A 77 -13.92 -28.85 5.07
N PRO A 78 -14.10 -28.79 6.40
CA PRO A 78 -13.00 -28.77 7.36
C PRO A 78 -12.27 -30.13 7.52
N THR A 79 -12.82 -31.22 6.98
CA THR A 79 -12.21 -32.56 7.03
C THR A 79 -11.44 -32.91 5.77
N ASP A 80 -11.35 -32.02 4.78
CA ASP A 80 -10.61 -32.26 3.53
C ASP A 80 -9.09 -32.15 3.74
N ALA A 81 -8.46 -33.32 3.92
CA ALA A 81 -7.03 -33.45 4.12
C ALA A 81 -6.20 -32.87 2.96
N SER A 82 -6.70 -32.92 1.72
CA SER A 82 -5.97 -32.42 0.55
C SER A 82 -5.92 -30.89 0.53
N THR A 83 -7.01 -30.23 0.90
CA THR A 83 -7.06 -28.77 1.01
C THR A 83 -6.28 -28.28 2.23
N TRP A 84 -6.23 -29.04 3.33
CA TRP A 84 -5.33 -28.75 4.45
C TRP A 84 -3.85 -28.79 4.05
N GLN A 85 -3.44 -29.80 3.27
CA GLN A 85 -2.08 -29.87 2.75
C GLN A 85 -1.78 -28.66 1.84
N ARG A 86 -2.70 -28.30 0.94
CA ARG A 86 -2.55 -27.12 0.09
C ARG A 86 -2.46 -25.83 0.91
N LEU A 87 -3.21 -25.71 2.01
CA LEU A 87 -3.10 -24.55 2.91
C LEU A 87 -1.72 -24.45 3.54
N ALA A 88 -1.16 -25.59 3.99
CA ALA A 88 0.19 -25.63 4.56
C ALA A 88 1.26 -25.25 3.52
N ASP A 89 1.11 -25.70 2.28
CA ASP A 89 2.03 -25.34 1.21
C ASP A 89 1.91 -23.86 0.81
N ASN A 90 0.68 -23.32 0.71
CA ASN A 90 0.45 -21.89 0.50
C ASN A 90 1.08 -21.05 1.61
N SER A 91 0.99 -21.50 2.88
CA SER A 91 1.62 -20.81 4.01
C SER A 91 3.16 -20.76 3.89
N LYS A 92 3.81 -21.82 3.39
CA LYS A 92 5.25 -21.81 3.10
C LYS A 92 5.58 -20.80 2.00
N VAL A 93 4.80 -20.79 0.91
CA VAL A 93 5.02 -19.85 -0.21
C VAL A 93 4.88 -18.40 0.28
N VAL A 94 3.85 -18.08 1.06
CA VAL A 94 3.69 -16.76 1.69
C VAL A 94 4.93 -16.39 2.51
N SER A 95 5.40 -17.30 3.35
CA SER A 95 6.58 -17.07 4.22
C SER A 95 7.85 -16.80 3.41
N GLU A 96 8.10 -17.56 2.34
CA GLU A 96 9.26 -17.37 1.47
C GLU A 96 9.18 -16.09 0.63
N SER A 97 7.98 -15.72 0.16
CA SER A 97 7.77 -14.45 -0.54
C SER A 97 8.00 -13.25 0.37
N ILE A 98 7.59 -13.32 1.65
CA ILE A 98 7.90 -12.29 2.65
C ILE A 98 9.41 -12.16 2.86
N LYS A 99 10.13 -13.29 3.01
CA LYS A 99 11.60 -13.28 3.15
C LYS A 99 12.28 -12.62 1.96
N ARG A 100 11.86 -12.95 0.73
CA ARG A 100 12.36 -12.33 -0.50
C ARG A 100 12.07 -10.84 -0.56
N LEU A 101 10.89 -10.41 -0.14
CA LEU A 101 10.54 -8.99 -0.09
C LEU A 101 11.42 -8.23 0.90
N VAL A 102 11.60 -8.77 2.12
CA VAL A 102 12.48 -8.16 3.14
C VAL A 102 13.91 -8.05 2.64
N ALA A 103 14.45 -9.12 2.03
CA ALA A 103 15.78 -9.09 1.42
C ALA A 103 15.88 -8.03 0.31
N SER A 104 14.89 -7.99 -0.59
CA SER A 104 14.85 -7.01 -1.70
C SER A 104 14.82 -5.57 -1.19
N ILE A 105 14.04 -5.27 -0.14
CA ILE A 105 13.98 -3.94 0.46
C ILE A 105 15.33 -3.56 1.07
N ARG A 106 15.96 -4.49 1.80
CA ARG A 106 17.27 -4.25 2.43
C ARG A 106 18.35 -3.99 1.38
N ASP A 107 18.39 -4.79 0.33
CA ASP A 107 19.46 -4.75 -0.67
C ASP A 107 19.30 -3.55 -1.61
N GLN A 108 18.08 -3.05 -1.82
CA GLN A 108 17.78 -1.85 -2.61
C GLN A 108 17.68 -0.57 -1.77
N ALA A 109 18.01 -0.62 -0.47
CA ALA A 109 17.92 0.53 0.41
C ALA A 109 18.89 1.67 -0.04
N PRO A 110 18.49 2.95 0.09
CA PRO A 110 19.33 4.07 -0.29
C PRO A 110 20.70 4.02 0.39
N GLY A 111 21.77 4.06 -0.41
CA GLY A 111 23.16 3.98 0.09
C GLY A 111 23.77 2.58 0.04
N GLN A 112 23.00 1.50 -0.02
CA GLN A 112 23.57 0.13 -0.04
C GLN A 112 24.33 -0.20 -1.31
N VAL A 113 23.92 0.31 -2.45
CA VAL A 113 24.69 0.16 -3.69
C VAL A 113 26.07 0.82 -3.56
N ARG A 114 26.16 1.98 -2.88
CA ARG A 114 27.45 2.65 -2.63
C ARG A 114 28.30 1.87 -1.63
N VAL A 115 27.72 1.40 -0.53
CA VAL A 115 28.43 0.58 0.47
C VAL A 115 28.97 -0.70 -0.17
N ASN A 116 28.17 -1.41 -0.97
CA ASN A 116 28.62 -2.63 -1.67
C ASN A 116 29.79 -2.35 -2.64
N ILE A 117 29.76 -1.23 -3.38
CA ILE A 117 30.89 -0.82 -4.23
C ILE A 117 32.14 -0.52 -3.39
N PHE A 118 32.00 0.17 -2.25
CA PHE A 118 33.12 0.42 -1.36
C PHE A 118 33.69 -0.87 -0.75
N CYS A 119 32.85 -1.80 -0.31
CA CYS A 119 33.29 -3.10 0.22
C CYS A 119 34.04 -3.93 -0.82
N VAL A 120 33.55 -4.02 -2.06
CA VAL A 120 34.24 -4.76 -3.14
C VAL A 120 35.61 -4.15 -3.47
N ASN A 121 35.74 -2.82 -3.42
CA ASN A 121 37.02 -2.15 -3.67
C ASN A 121 37.99 -2.22 -2.46
N SER A 122 37.49 -2.39 -1.24
CA SER A 122 38.31 -2.55 -0.03
C SER A 122 38.77 -4.00 0.19
N GLU A 123 38.03 -5.01 -0.26
CA GLU A 123 38.44 -6.42 -0.20
C GLU A 123 39.49 -6.80 -1.27
N CYS A 124 39.74 -5.93 -2.26
CA CYS A 124 40.83 -6.08 -3.25
C CYS A 124 42.15 -5.38 -2.86
N SER A 125 42.29 -4.93 -1.60
CA SER A 125 43.52 -4.30 -1.10
C SER A 125 44.07 -5.02 0.13
N LEU A 126 44.29 -6.33 0.06
CA LEU A 126 45.20 -7.12 0.91
C LEU A 126 45.73 -8.32 0.14
#